data_AF-A0A2K8SE90-F1
#
_entry.id   AF-A0A2K8SE90-F1
#
_cell.length_a   1.000
_cell.length_b   1.000
_cell.length_c   1.000
_cell.angle_alpha   90.00
_cell.angle_beta   90.00
_cell.angle_gamma   90.00
#
_symmetry.space_group_name_H-M   'P 1'
#
loop_
_entity.id
_entity.type
_entity.pdbx_description
1 polymer ?
#
loop_
_entity_poly.entity_id
_entity_poly.type
_entity_poly.pdbx_seq_one_letter_code
_entity_poly.pdbx_strand_id
1 'polypeptide(L)'
;MKKLLSILSVFAITSSATVTVVACGTKTESKNENKPEEPKKDITKIVQDFEQEVSKIWSQHYEKEVAANLIGVESMEESNEFLNKYNIQKFSKPENKDKLTNENKKQLTNDVEKLFKVKLLEEKLNELKKVNKYKIILDEVDSVFENVELVFNDNFQIKSGEIVSGSYIGNVIVDYKVVTKYKGLADVEKFKQSGTLKYTSTESESFKKVGDVMYKNIAKDMFISKDTEKYVNLKWNNIKENKNDSDAYVGSNSQLKKYYNENNEFHEVLLKTINDKYFKQEFSSMEISYDKKSIYKTDDFAIQNKDYLVINNLNQSDNDIIGFDMRNAEQYKKFQKIIAQDEQESKSFLVDQFNYSNWSKIRSNYKIAQDTFLNNFLNKNEISEYQKTDNYKLAIAMGYIDFIGPSIKIGKEESSYNHQMPDFKLAISYSMNGITDQNYKSIIDFSLKLFNVYQNTYEINLKNIRYSATSVYFKKTKIWQEKEIKGANNLKINSALTDFKDIYYANLKESLDKKSLNNNMFKEKYIHFSIKNVDVNLVNNQVWINNRNNESFFRVNIDDESSSNFLKTPFQNFDYMTLNLFGIIKIKLKFDRSYIVNEWSIIF
;
A
#
# COMPACT_ATOMS: atom_id res chain seq x y z
N MET A 1 -45.56 23.49 1.71
CA MET A 1 -44.35 24.27 1.34
C MET A 1 -43.31 24.01 2.42
N LYS A 2 -42.37 23.11 2.16
CA LYS A 2 -41.05 23.42 1.59
C LYS A 2 -40.14 24.11 2.64
N LYS A 3 -39.29 23.34 3.33
CA LYS A 3 -37.81 23.32 3.15
C LYS A 3 -37.06 22.81 4.38
N LEU A 4 -36.13 21.88 4.11
CA LEU A 4 -34.86 21.64 4.79
C LEU A 4 -34.88 20.94 6.15
N LEU A 5 -35.11 19.63 6.13
CA LEU A 5 -34.48 18.68 7.07
C LEU A 5 -34.49 17.28 6.44
N SER A 6 -33.69 17.14 5.37
CA SER A 6 -33.38 15.87 4.73
C SER A 6 -32.08 16.03 3.92
N ILE A 7 -31.00 15.50 4.48
CA ILE A 7 -29.79 14.90 3.89
C ILE A 7 -28.78 14.86 5.04
N LEU A 8 -28.88 13.82 5.87
CA LEU A 8 -27.78 13.39 6.74
C LEU A 8 -27.96 11.90 7.05
N SER A 9 -27.87 11.08 6.01
CA SER A 9 -27.84 9.62 6.15
C SER A 9 -27.55 8.90 4.82
N VAL A 10 -26.31 8.96 4.32
CA VAL A 10 -25.66 7.83 3.61
C VAL A 10 -24.13 7.93 3.81
N PHE A 11 -23.65 7.60 5.01
CA PHE A 11 -22.30 7.07 5.18
C PHE A 11 -22.46 5.60 5.57
N ALA A 12 -22.72 4.75 4.58
CA ALA A 12 -22.51 3.33 4.70
C ALA A 12 -21.05 3.05 4.32
N ILE A 13 -20.15 3.32 5.26
CA ILE A 13 -18.83 2.70 5.31
C ILE A 13 -18.85 1.83 6.57
N THR A 14 -19.20 0.56 6.39
CA THR A 14 -18.98 -0.51 7.38
C THR A 14 -17.46 -0.76 7.45
N SER A 15 -16.76 -0.05 8.35
CA SER A 15 -16.24 -0.53 9.65
C SER A 15 -15.00 -1.44 9.52
N SER A 16 -13.85 -1.18 10.15
CA SER A 16 -13.60 -0.23 11.24
C SER A 16 -12.09 -0.05 11.52
N ALA A 17 -11.58 1.16 11.27
CA ALA A 17 -10.64 1.80 12.17
C ALA A 17 -11.38 3.01 12.74
N THR A 18 -11.82 2.91 13.99
CA THR A 18 -12.50 4.01 14.69
C THR A 18 -11.47 5.09 15.02
N VAL A 19 -11.36 6.08 14.14
CA VAL A 19 -10.67 7.35 14.44
C VAL A 19 -11.50 8.07 15.49
N THR A 20 -11.16 7.82 16.76
CA THR A 20 -11.74 8.54 17.89
C THR A 20 -10.75 9.66 18.22
N VAL A 21 -10.92 10.83 17.58
CA VAL A 21 -10.19 12.04 17.99
C VAL A 21 -10.84 12.52 19.27
N VAL A 22 -10.26 12.16 20.42
CA VAL A 22 -10.64 12.75 21.70
C VAL A 22 -9.75 13.98 21.91
N ALA A 23 -10.24 15.13 21.47
CA ALA A 23 -9.65 16.42 21.83
C ALA A 23 -10.16 16.82 23.23
N CYS A 24 -9.33 16.62 24.25
CA CYS A 24 -9.54 17.17 25.58
C CYS A 24 -8.48 18.23 25.85
N GLY A 25 -8.86 19.51 25.86
CA GLY A 25 -7.94 20.59 26.22
C GLY A 25 -8.47 21.98 25.87
N THR A 26 -9.45 22.46 26.61
CA THR A 26 -9.84 23.88 26.61
C THR A 26 -8.75 24.74 27.23
N LYS A 27 -8.23 25.72 26.48
CA LYS A 27 -7.77 27.01 27.02
C LYS A 27 -7.71 28.08 25.93
N THR A 28 -8.38 29.19 26.20
CA THR A 28 -8.62 30.33 25.33
C THR A 28 -7.44 31.32 25.33
N GLU A 29 -7.07 31.74 24.13
CA GLU A 29 -6.43 32.99 23.66
C GLU A 29 -5.25 33.64 24.43
N SER A 30 -4.17 33.90 23.68
CA SER A 30 -3.75 35.30 23.43
C SER A 30 -3.16 35.44 22.02
N LYS A 31 -3.66 36.43 21.28
CA LYS A 31 -3.16 36.85 19.96
C LYS A 31 -1.91 37.71 20.14
N ASN A 32 -0.84 37.42 19.40
CA ASN A 32 0.08 38.47 18.95
C ASN A 32 0.74 38.11 17.62
N GLU A 33 0.96 39.17 16.85
CA GLU A 33 1.05 39.24 15.39
C GLU A 33 2.43 38.87 14.81
N ASN A 34 2.40 38.61 13.49
CA ASN A 34 3.49 38.75 12.53
C ASN A 34 4.68 37.79 12.65
N LYS A 35 4.48 36.55 12.15
CA LYS A 35 5.53 35.81 11.44
C LYS A 35 5.09 35.59 9.99
N PRO A 36 6.02 35.57 9.01
CA PRO A 36 5.70 35.21 7.64
C PRO A 36 5.03 33.83 7.64
N GLU A 37 3.84 33.70 7.05
CA GLU A 37 3.22 32.39 6.85
C GLU A 37 4.17 31.55 5.97
N GLU A 38 4.83 30.57 6.59
CA GLU A 38 5.48 29.50 5.85
C GLU A 38 4.44 28.84 4.94
N PRO A 39 4.83 28.41 3.73
CA PRO A 39 3.92 27.75 2.81
C PRO A 39 3.32 26.55 3.52
N LYS A 40 2.00 26.56 3.73
CA LYS A 40 1.23 25.45 4.32
C LYS A 40 1.42 24.21 3.44
N LYS A 41 2.49 23.45 3.71
CA LYS A 41 2.68 22.10 3.19
C LYS A 41 1.49 21.29 3.67
N ASP A 42 0.90 20.49 2.78
CA ASP A 42 -0.26 19.68 3.08
C ASP A 42 0.08 18.62 4.16
N ILE A 43 -0.09 19.01 5.42
CA ILE A 43 0.19 18.19 6.61
C ILE A 43 -0.61 16.89 6.53
N THR A 44 -1.84 16.93 6.00
CA THR A 44 -2.71 15.76 5.85
C THR A 44 -2.03 14.64 5.06
N LYS A 45 -1.41 15.01 3.94
CA LYS A 45 -0.71 14.06 3.07
C LYS A 45 0.56 13.50 3.73
N ILE A 46 1.29 14.34 4.46
CA ILE A 46 2.48 13.93 5.19
C ILE A 46 2.10 12.96 6.31
N VAL A 47 1.00 13.21 7.03
CA VAL A 47 0.44 12.33 8.04
C VAL A 47 0.03 10.99 7.44
N GLN A 48 -0.72 10.96 6.34
CA GLN A 48 -1.10 9.70 5.68
C GLN A 48 0.12 8.87 5.25
N ASP A 49 1.15 9.52 4.69
CA ASP A 49 2.38 8.86 4.30
C ASP A 49 3.22 8.41 5.51
N PHE A 50 3.07 9.06 6.67
CA PHE A 50 3.69 8.65 7.93
C PHE A 50 2.99 7.42 8.50
N GLU A 51 1.65 7.44 8.60
CA GLU A 51 0.85 6.31 9.12
C GLU A 51 1.13 5.02 8.35
N GLN A 52 1.24 5.09 7.01
CA GLN A 52 1.58 3.93 6.19
C GLN A 52 2.96 3.36 6.51
N GLU A 53 3.95 4.23 6.73
CA GLU A 53 5.32 3.78 6.98
C GLU A 53 5.48 3.26 8.41
N VAL A 54 4.71 3.79 9.38
CA VAL A 54 4.54 3.19 10.70
C VAL A 54 3.95 1.78 10.58
N SER A 55 2.84 1.60 9.85
CA SER A 55 2.20 0.29 9.67
C SER A 55 3.15 -0.72 9.01
N LYS A 56 3.98 -0.29 8.05
CA LYS A 56 5.00 -1.12 7.40
C LYS A 56 6.12 -1.51 8.36
N ILE A 57 6.67 -0.55 9.10
CA ILE A 57 7.72 -0.82 10.12
C ILE A 57 7.19 -1.81 11.15
N TRP A 58 5.96 -1.61 11.65
CA TRP A 58 5.34 -2.53 12.60
C TRP A 58 5.17 -3.92 12.00
N SER A 59 4.63 -4.03 10.78
CA SER A 59 4.42 -5.34 10.14
C SER A 59 5.72 -6.12 9.95
N GLN A 60 6.79 -5.45 9.51
CA GLN A 60 8.12 -6.05 9.36
C GLN A 60 8.75 -6.42 10.71
N HIS A 61 8.56 -5.58 11.72
CA HIS A 61 9.05 -5.82 13.08
C HIS A 61 8.33 -7.02 13.71
N TYR A 62 7.00 -7.09 13.61
CA TYR A 62 6.21 -8.19 14.12
C TYR A 62 6.67 -9.53 13.52
N GLU A 63 6.84 -9.58 12.21
CA GLU A 63 7.25 -10.81 11.51
C GLU A 63 8.65 -11.28 11.90
N LYS A 64 9.61 -10.36 12.00
CA LYS A 64 11.02 -10.71 12.26
C LYS A 64 11.36 -10.89 13.73
N GLU A 65 10.70 -10.13 14.61
CA GLU A 65 11.11 -10.01 16.01
C GLU A 65 10.11 -10.61 16.99
N VAL A 66 8.83 -10.66 16.65
CA VAL A 66 7.74 -11.02 17.57
C VAL A 66 7.20 -12.41 17.28
N ALA A 67 6.93 -12.73 16.01
CA ALA A 67 6.21 -13.95 15.61
C ALA A 67 6.83 -15.25 16.15
N ALA A 68 8.17 -15.36 16.14
CA ALA A 68 8.90 -16.53 16.64
C ALA A 68 8.85 -16.71 18.18
N ASN A 69 8.38 -15.70 18.91
CA ASN A 69 8.28 -15.70 20.37
C ASN A 69 6.84 -15.85 20.87
N LEU A 70 5.87 -16.03 19.96
CA LEU A 70 4.46 -16.18 20.33
C LEU A 70 4.14 -17.53 20.98
N ILE A 71 5.05 -18.50 20.85
CA ILE A 71 5.03 -19.75 21.60
C ILE A 71 6.23 -19.74 22.55
N GLY A 72 5.95 -19.45 23.82
CA GLY A 72 6.91 -19.45 24.92
C GLY A 72 6.97 -20.80 25.63
N VAL A 73 8.19 -21.15 26.02
CA VAL A 73 8.50 -22.27 26.91
C VAL A 73 8.94 -21.72 28.26
N GLU A 74 8.91 -22.53 29.31
CA GLU A 74 9.17 -22.09 30.69
C GLU A 74 10.48 -21.28 30.84
N SER A 75 11.54 -21.69 30.15
CA SER A 75 12.84 -20.98 30.13
C SER A 75 12.78 -19.56 29.55
N MET A 76 11.82 -19.28 28.66
CA MET A 76 11.58 -17.95 28.10
C MET A 76 10.69 -17.07 29.00
N GLU A 77 10.01 -17.69 29.96
CA GLU A 77 9.02 -17.04 30.82
C GLU A 77 9.57 -16.67 32.20
N GLU A 78 10.81 -17.05 32.53
CA GLU A 78 11.44 -16.80 33.84
C GLU A 78 11.43 -15.31 34.23
N SER A 79 11.55 -14.42 33.24
CA SER A 79 11.54 -12.96 33.44
C SER A 79 10.15 -12.31 33.30
N ASN A 80 9.10 -13.11 33.05
CA ASN A 80 7.74 -12.64 32.85
C ASN A 80 6.97 -12.59 34.17
N GLU A 81 6.33 -11.46 34.42
CA GLU A 81 5.58 -11.23 35.66
C GLU A 81 4.18 -11.85 35.60
N PHE A 82 3.54 -11.81 34.43
CA PHE A 82 2.20 -12.33 34.15
C PHE A 82 2.19 -13.47 33.14
N LEU A 83 2.93 -13.37 32.04
CA LEU A 83 2.97 -14.39 30.97
C LEU A 83 3.83 -15.60 31.39
N ASN A 84 3.35 -16.32 32.41
CA ASN A 84 3.94 -17.54 32.94
C ASN A 84 2.87 -18.58 33.29
N LYS A 85 3.28 -19.86 33.34
CA LYS A 85 2.41 -21.00 33.68
C LYS A 85 1.50 -20.74 34.89
N TYR A 86 2.08 -20.28 36.01
CA TYR A 86 1.34 -20.10 37.26
C TYR A 86 0.15 -19.14 37.11
N ASN A 87 0.39 -17.94 36.58
CA ASN A 87 -0.66 -16.94 36.42
C ASN A 87 -1.69 -17.34 35.38
N ILE A 88 -1.26 -17.92 34.26
CA ILE A 88 -2.17 -18.37 33.21
C ILE A 88 -3.10 -19.48 33.74
N GLN A 89 -2.58 -20.45 34.48
CA GLN A 89 -3.39 -21.48 35.14
C GLN A 89 -4.32 -20.92 36.23
N LYS A 90 -3.90 -19.87 36.93
CA LYS A 90 -4.71 -19.24 37.99
C LYS A 90 -5.91 -18.49 37.39
N PHE A 91 -5.67 -17.68 36.35
CA PHE A 91 -6.67 -16.78 35.75
C PHE A 91 -7.48 -17.44 34.63
N SER A 92 -7.12 -18.64 34.17
CA SER A 92 -7.97 -19.44 33.28
C SER A 92 -9.18 -20.04 33.97
N LYS A 93 -9.14 -20.20 35.30
CA LYS A 93 -10.23 -20.82 36.05
C LYS A 93 -11.46 -19.93 36.13
N PRO A 94 -12.69 -20.48 36.00
CA PRO A 94 -13.92 -19.69 36.02
C PRO A 94 -14.04 -18.76 37.23
N GLU A 95 -13.60 -19.20 38.42
CA GLU A 95 -13.65 -18.41 39.65
C GLU A 95 -12.75 -17.17 39.66
N ASN A 96 -11.77 -17.08 38.74
CA ASN A 96 -10.80 -15.99 38.67
C ASN A 96 -10.84 -15.19 37.36
N LYS A 97 -11.68 -15.60 36.40
CA LYS A 97 -11.71 -15.02 35.05
C LYS A 97 -11.90 -13.50 35.03
N ASP A 98 -12.77 -12.97 35.90
CA ASP A 98 -13.07 -11.54 36.00
C ASP A 98 -12.33 -10.84 37.15
N LYS A 99 -11.35 -11.52 37.78
CA LYS A 99 -10.63 -11.02 38.97
C LYS A 99 -9.25 -10.44 38.66
N LEU A 100 -8.93 -10.14 37.40
CA LEU A 100 -7.67 -9.46 37.08
C LEU A 100 -7.63 -8.07 37.70
N THR A 101 -6.67 -7.86 38.59
CA THR A 101 -6.42 -6.54 39.20
C THR A 101 -5.73 -5.60 38.21
N ASN A 102 -5.70 -4.30 38.51
CA ASN A 102 -4.95 -3.32 37.71
C ASN A 102 -3.45 -3.65 37.67
N GLU A 103 -2.89 -4.19 38.76
CA GLU A 103 -1.50 -4.62 38.78
C GLU A 103 -1.26 -5.79 37.81
N ASN A 104 -2.18 -6.77 37.76
CA ASN A 104 -2.07 -7.87 36.80
C ASN A 104 -2.12 -7.38 35.35
N LYS A 105 -2.97 -6.39 35.06
CA LYS A 105 -3.05 -5.79 33.72
C LYS A 105 -1.76 -5.05 33.35
N LYS A 106 -1.13 -4.38 34.33
CA LYS A 106 0.16 -3.70 34.16
C LYS A 106 1.29 -4.71 33.91
N GLN A 107 1.34 -5.80 34.69
CA GLN A 107 2.30 -6.89 34.50
C GLN A 107 2.17 -7.53 33.11
N LEU A 108 0.94 -7.82 32.68
CA LEU A 108 0.68 -8.32 31.33
C LEU A 108 1.14 -7.32 30.26
N THR A 109 0.90 -6.02 30.46
CA THR A 109 1.36 -4.98 29.53
C THR A 109 2.89 -4.98 29.43
N ASN A 110 3.60 -5.02 30.56
CA ASN A 110 5.07 -5.09 30.59
C ASN A 110 5.60 -6.32 29.83
N ASP A 111 5.01 -7.49 30.05
CA ASP A 111 5.45 -8.71 29.37
C ASP A 111 5.14 -8.70 27.88
N VAL A 112 4.00 -8.14 27.46
CA VAL A 112 3.70 -7.94 26.04
C VAL A 112 4.69 -6.96 25.41
N GLU A 113 5.07 -5.90 26.11
CA GLU A 113 6.09 -4.96 25.63
C GLU A 113 7.47 -5.61 25.46
N LYS A 114 7.86 -6.50 26.39
CA LYS A 114 9.07 -7.34 26.25
C LYS A 114 8.97 -8.25 25.03
N LEU A 115 7.85 -8.97 24.89
CA LEU A 115 7.57 -9.87 23.76
C LEU A 115 7.61 -9.12 22.42
N PHE A 116 7.07 -7.92 22.39
CA PHE A 116 7.06 -7.06 21.20
C PHE A 116 8.40 -6.38 20.95
N LYS A 117 9.39 -6.55 21.84
CA LYS A 117 10.68 -5.86 21.79
C LYS A 117 10.52 -4.35 21.54
N VAL A 118 9.66 -3.69 22.33
CA VAL A 118 9.23 -2.31 22.05
C VAL A 118 10.37 -1.31 21.97
N LYS A 119 11.49 -1.51 22.68
CA LYS A 119 12.68 -0.64 22.56
C LYS A 119 13.25 -0.65 21.14
N LEU A 120 13.34 -1.83 20.52
CA LEU A 120 13.81 -1.96 19.13
C LEU A 120 12.78 -1.39 18.15
N LEU A 121 11.48 -1.54 18.43
CA LEU A 121 10.42 -0.92 17.64
C LEU A 121 10.50 0.61 17.70
N GLU A 122 10.67 1.16 18.91
CA GLU A 122 10.83 2.59 19.15
C GLU A 122 12.04 3.14 18.41
N GLU A 123 13.20 2.48 18.46
CA GLU A 123 14.38 2.83 17.67
C GLU A 123 14.05 2.89 16.18
N LYS A 124 13.44 1.83 15.62
CA LYS A 124 13.06 1.76 14.20
C LYS A 124 12.08 2.87 13.79
N LEU A 125 11.11 3.20 14.66
CA LEU A 125 10.13 4.26 14.40
C LEU A 125 10.76 5.66 14.52
N ASN A 126 11.67 5.87 15.47
CA ASN A 126 12.37 7.14 15.66
C ASN A 126 13.33 7.48 14.52
N GLU A 127 13.76 6.50 13.71
CA GLU A 127 14.46 6.78 12.45
C GLU A 127 13.62 7.64 11.47
N LEU A 128 12.29 7.60 11.56
CA LEU A 128 11.42 8.46 10.75
C LEU A 128 11.65 9.95 11.02
N LYS A 129 12.10 10.33 12.22
CA LYS A 129 12.46 11.72 12.56
C LYS A 129 13.64 12.24 11.72
N LYS A 130 14.52 11.36 11.24
CA LYS A 130 15.66 11.74 10.40
C LYS A 130 15.26 12.00 8.95
N VAL A 131 14.08 11.53 8.53
CA VAL A 131 13.58 11.71 7.17
C VAL A 131 13.04 13.13 7.01
N ASN A 132 13.69 13.94 6.18
CA ASN A 132 13.36 15.36 5.97
C ASN A 132 11.88 15.63 5.66
N LYS A 133 11.19 14.68 5.00
CA LYS A 133 9.76 14.77 4.70
C LYS A 133 8.89 14.88 5.96
N TYR A 134 9.24 14.15 7.03
CA TYR A 134 8.41 14.02 8.23
C TYR A 134 8.77 15.02 9.34
N LYS A 135 9.85 15.78 9.20
CA LYS A 135 10.29 16.80 10.17
C LYS A 135 9.18 17.75 10.60
N ILE A 136 8.36 18.22 9.66
CA ILE A 136 7.23 19.12 9.93
C ILE A 136 6.19 18.55 10.91
N ILE A 137 6.06 17.22 11.00
CA ILE A 137 5.16 16.56 11.95
C ILE A 137 5.90 15.84 13.09
N LEU A 138 7.23 15.71 13.05
CA LEU A 138 7.98 14.90 14.03
C LEU A 138 9.06 15.67 14.82
N ASP A 139 9.45 16.88 14.41
CA ASP A 139 10.52 17.63 15.09
C ASP A 139 10.12 18.02 16.53
N GLU A 140 8.84 18.32 16.76
CA GLU A 140 8.28 18.66 18.07
C GLU A 140 7.85 17.43 18.90
N VAL A 141 8.02 16.22 18.38
CA VAL A 141 7.61 14.98 19.06
C VAL A 141 8.85 14.29 19.61
N ASP A 142 8.97 14.17 20.93
CA ASP A 142 10.16 13.58 21.58
C ASP A 142 10.45 12.16 21.07
N SER A 143 9.44 11.29 21.09
CA SER A 143 9.49 9.92 20.55
C SER A 143 8.27 9.64 19.69
N VAL A 144 8.49 9.06 18.50
CA VAL A 144 7.45 8.64 17.56
C VAL A 144 6.60 7.53 18.17
N PHE A 145 7.23 6.61 18.90
CA PHE A 145 6.54 5.57 19.64
C PHE A 145 6.07 6.12 20.99
N GLU A 146 4.81 5.85 21.35
CA GLU A 146 4.30 6.19 22.67
C GLU A 146 4.30 4.98 23.60
N ASN A 147 3.52 3.95 23.26
CA ASN A 147 3.36 2.75 24.06
C ASN A 147 2.61 1.65 23.28
N VAL A 148 2.49 0.47 23.92
CA VAL A 148 1.51 -0.55 23.55
C VAL A 148 0.30 -0.43 24.50
N GLU A 149 -0.88 -0.23 23.94
CA GLU A 149 -2.16 -0.19 24.68
C GLU A 149 -2.84 -1.56 24.58
N LEU A 150 -2.96 -2.30 25.69
CA LEU A 150 -3.77 -3.52 25.75
C LEU A 150 -5.25 -3.19 25.99
N VAL A 151 -6.12 -3.80 25.20
CA VAL A 151 -7.57 -3.61 25.23
C VAL A 151 -8.21 -4.83 25.89
N PHE A 152 -8.65 -4.65 27.13
CA PHE A 152 -9.33 -5.67 27.93
C PHE A 152 -10.85 -5.61 27.69
N ASN A 153 -11.30 -6.19 26.58
CA ASN A 153 -12.70 -6.27 26.15
C ASN A 153 -13.18 -7.74 26.12
N ASP A 154 -14.33 -8.01 25.51
CA ASP A 154 -14.89 -9.37 25.37
C ASP A 154 -14.00 -10.35 24.57
N ASN A 155 -13.01 -9.85 23.82
CA ASN A 155 -12.03 -10.69 23.13
C ASN A 155 -10.90 -11.17 24.05
N PHE A 156 -10.75 -10.58 25.25
CA PHE A 156 -9.72 -11.00 26.20
C PHE A 156 -10.02 -12.38 26.76
N GLN A 157 -9.11 -13.33 26.57
CA GLN A 157 -9.29 -14.72 27.01
C GLN A 157 -7.99 -15.27 27.58
N ILE A 158 -8.09 -15.94 28.73
CA ILE A 158 -7.03 -16.76 29.29
C ILE A 158 -7.58 -18.18 29.42
N LYS A 159 -6.90 -19.15 28.82
CA LYS A 159 -7.27 -20.56 28.87
C LYS A 159 -6.05 -21.40 29.20
N SER A 160 -6.25 -22.54 29.83
CA SER A 160 -5.16 -23.49 30.13
C SER A 160 -5.65 -24.91 30.15
N GLY A 161 -4.75 -25.86 29.87
CA GLY A 161 -5.02 -27.29 29.92
C GLY A 161 -3.75 -28.07 29.63
N GLU A 162 -3.91 -29.26 29.08
CA GLU A 162 -2.81 -30.18 28.76
C GLU A 162 -2.89 -30.64 27.30
N ILE A 163 -1.79 -30.50 26.55
CA ILE A 163 -1.69 -30.95 25.15
C ILE A 163 -1.78 -32.47 25.08
N VAL A 164 -1.00 -33.11 25.94
CA VAL A 164 -0.96 -34.53 26.24
C VAL A 164 -0.84 -34.67 27.75
N SER A 165 -1.22 -35.82 28.31
CA SER A 165 -1.21 -36.05 29.75
C SER A 165 0.10 -35.59 30.40
N GLY A 166 0.02 -34.63 31.32
CA GLY A 166 1.16 -34.07 32.05
C GLY A 166 1.96 -32.99 31.32
N SER A 167 1.53 -32.54 30.13
CA SER A 167 2.20 -31.48 29.35
C SER A 167 1.33 -30.24 29.25
N TYR A 168 1.66 -29.22 30.05
CA TYR A 168 0.89 -27.98 30.15
C TYR A 168 0.86 -27.17 28.85
N ILE A 169 -0.29 -26.55 28.56
CA ILE A 169 -0.45 -25.48 27.58
C ILE A 169 -1.47 -24.43 28.03
N GLY A 170 -1.10 -23.17 27.88
CA GLY A 170 -1.93 -22.00 28.15
C GLY A 170 -2.03 -21.09 26.94
N ASN A 171 -3.14 -20.38 26.81
CA ASN A 171 -3.40 -19.42 25.75
C ASN A 171 -3.84 -18.09 26.35
N VAL A 172 -3.17 -17.00 25.96
CA VAL A 172 -3.56 -15.63 26.31
C VAL A 172 -3.90 -14.89 25.02
N ILE A 173 -5.13 -14.43 24.92
CA ILE A 173 -5.63 -13.65 23.78
C ILE A 173 -5.96 -12.26 24.28
N VAL A 174 -5.38 -11.23 23.67
CA VAL A 174 -5.62 -9.84 24.03
C VAL A 174 -5.50 -8.93 22.81
N ASP A 175 -6.46 -8.03 22.63
CA ASP A 175 -6.36 -7.00 21.60
C ASP A 175 -5.35 -5.94 22.05
N TYR A 176 -4.54 -5.42 21.12
CA TYR A 176 -3.55 -4.40 21.39
C TYR A 176 -3.62 -3.27 20.36
N LYS A 177 -3.07 -2.11 20.72
CA LYS A 177 -2.77 -1.02 19.80
C LYS A 177 -1.34 -0.56 19.99
N VAL A 178 -0.57 -0.53 18.91
CA VAL A 178 0.71 0.19 18.88
C VAL A 178 0.40 1.66 18.63
N VAL A 179 0.72 2.50 19.60
CA VAL A 179 0.39 3.92 19.58
C VAL A 179 1.62 4.72 19.19
N THR A 180 1.47 5.55 18.16
CA THR A 180 2.51 6.47 17.69
C THR A 180 2.00 7.91 17.71
N LYS A 181 2.93 8.86 17.85
CA LYS A 181 2.66 10.29 17.94
C LYS A 181 3.19 11.04 16.73
N TYR A 182 2.45 12.08 16.35
CA TYR A 182 2.89 13.08 15.38
C TYR A 182 2.26 14.43 15.72
N LYS A 183 2.88 15.53 15.33
CA LYS A 183 2.33 16.88 15.42
C LYS A 183 1.35 17.12 14.29
N GLY A 184 0.07 17.23 14.63
CA GLY A 184 -1.00 17.61 13.72
C GLY A 184 -1.16 19.13 13.62
N LEU A 185 -2.30 19.59 13.12
CA LEU A 185 -2.55 21.01 12.83
C LEU A 185 -2.62 21.88 14.09
N ALA A 186 -3.04 21.30 15.22
CA ALA A 186 -3.25 22.04 16.47
C ALA A 186 -2.45 21.45 17.65
N ASP A 187 -2.26 20.13 17.68
CA ASP A 187 -1.64 19.44 18.82
C ASP A 187 -0.92 18.16 18.38
N VAL A 188 -0.27 17.47 19.32
CA VAL A 188 0.25 16.11 19.12
C VAL A 188 -0.92 15.12 19.03
N GLU A 189 -1.10 14.57 17.84
CA GLU A 189 -2.11 13.58 17.50
C GLU A 189 -1.53 12.15 17.59
N LYS A 190 -2.41 11.14 17.58
CA LYS A 190 -2.03 9.73 17.76
C LYS A 190 -2.54 8.87 16.60
N PHE A 191 -1.64 8.08 16.03
CA PHE A 191 -2.00 6.98 15.13
C PHE A 191 -1.93 5.64 15.89
N LYS A 192 -2.96 4.80 15.72
CA LYS A 192 -3.12 3.54 16.46
C LYS A 192 -3.22 2.36 15.49
N GLN A 193 -2.16 1.55 15.44
CA GLN A 193 -2.16 0.29 14.70
C GLN A 193 -2.71 -0.82 15.60
N SER A 194 -3.88 -1.37 15.27
CA SER A 194 -4.55 -2.39 16.09
C SER A 194 -4.15 -3.80 15.68
N GLY A 195 -4.18 -4.74 16.63
CA GLY A 195 -4.01 -6.17 16.37
C GLY A 195 -4.52 -7.01 17.53
N THR A 196 -4.44 -8.33 17.38
CA THR A 196 -4.77 -9.29 18.44
C THR A 196 -3.55 -10.17 18.68
N LEU A 197 -3.07 -10.17 19.92
CA LEU A 197 -2.04 -11.09 20.38
C LEU A 197 -2.70 -12.42 20.70
N LYS A 198 -2.11 -13.51 20.21
CA LYS A 198 -2.41 -14.88 20.61
C LYS A 198 -1.11 -15.51 21.09
N TYR A 199 -0.92 -15.55 22.40
CA TYR A 199 0.27 -16.08 23.03
C TYR A 199 0.01 -17.49 23.56
N THR A 200 0.99 -18.36 23.38
CA THR A 200 0.99 -19.73 23.88
C THR A 200 2.11 -19.89 24.90
N SER A 201 1.76 -20.37 26.09
CA SER A 201 2.70 -20.77 27.16
C SER A 201 2.66 -22.29 27.25
N THR A 202 3.80 -22.99 27.18
CA THR A 202 3.83 -24.47 27.18
C THR A 202 5.08 -25.03 27.84
N GLU A 203 4.99 -26.24 28.39
CA GLU A 203 6.16 -27.01 28.84
C GLU A 203 6.74 -27.90 27.72
N SER A 204 6.08 -27.96 26.56
CA SER A 204 6.48 -28.81 25.44
C SER A 204 7.42 -28.07 24.48
N GLU A 205 8.73 -28.32 24.62
CA GLU A 205 9.73 -27.90 23.63
C GLU A 205 9.43 -28.42 22.22
N SER A 206 8.90 -29.65 22.10
CA SER A 206 8.44 -30.19 20.82
C SER A 206 7.32 -29.34 20.21
N PHE A 207 6.34 -28.89 21.01
CA PHE A 207 5.25 -28.03 20.50
C PHE A 207 5.79 -26.70 19.99
N LYS A 208 6.70 -26.05 20.74
CA LYS A 208 7.38 -24.84 20.29
C LYS A 208 8.11 -25.06 18.98
N LYS A 209 8.97 -26.08 18.90
CA LYS A 209 9.76 -26.39 17.71
C LYS A 209 8.88 -26.64 16.49
N VAL A 210 7.82 -27.44 16.65
CA VAL A 210 6.87 -27.75 15.57
C VAL A 210 6.13 -26.48 15.12
N GLY A 211 5.65 -25.66 16.07
CA GLY A 211 4.99 -24.39 15.79
C GLY A 211 5.90 -23.43 15.02
N ASP A 212 7.12 -23.20 15.49
CA ASP A 212 8.10 -22.31 14.85
C ASP A 212 8.45 -22.79 13.42
N VAL A 213 8.60 -24.10 13.23
CA VAL A 213 8.83 -24.70 11.90
C VAL A 213 7.62 -24.53 10.99
N MET A 214 6.40 -24.68 11.50
CA MET A 214 5.16 -24.46 10.76
C MET A 214 5.04 -23.02 10.30
N TYR A 215 5.17 -22.04 11.20
CA TYR A 215 5.07 -20.62 10.86
C TYR A 215 6.11 -20.17 9.84
N LYS A 216 7.32 -20.74 9.91
CA LYS A 216 8.38 -20.45 8.96
C LYS A 216 8.14 -21.04 7.57
N ASN A 217 7.51 -22.21 7.47
CA ASN A 217 7.46 -22.98 6.22
C ASN A 217 6.08 -23.08 5.57
N ILE A 218 4.97 -22.81 6.28
CA ILE A 218 3.62 -23.05 5.74
C ILE A 218 3.35 -22.28 4.44
N ALA A 219 3.83 -21.03 4.34
CA ALA A 219 3.72 -20.24 3.11
C ALA A 219 4.38 -20.95 1.91
N LYS A 220 5.62 -21.43 2.10
CA LYS A 220 6.36 -22.19 1.10
C LYS A 220 5.63 -23.48 0.75
N ASP A 221 5.29 -24.25 1.77
CA ASP A 221 4.77 -25.60 1.64
C ASP A 221 3.42 -25.65 0.95
N MET A 222 2.57 -24.64 1.18
CA MET A 222 1.33 -24.46 0.44
C MET A 222 1.61 -23.98 -1.00
N PHE A 223 2.58 -23.09 -1.21
CA PHE A 223 2.84 -22.47 -2.50
C PHE A 223 3.40 -23.42 -3.58
N ILE A 224 4.35 -24.29 -3.21
CA ILE A 224 5.06 -25.17 -4.16
C ILE A 224 4.48 -26.59 -4.24
N SER A 225 3.57 -26.96 -3.33
CA SER A 225 2.98 -28.30 -3.32
C SER A 225 1.92 -28.44 -4.42
N LYS A 226 1.97 -29.57 -5.14
CA LYS A 226 1.01 -29.91 -6.20
C LYS A 226 -0.42 -30.04 -5.67
N ASP A 227 -0.59 -30.54 -4.45
CA ASP A 227 -1.90 -30.79 -3.85
C ASP A 227 -2.63 -29.49 -3.48
N THR A 228 -1.86 -28.44 -3.20
CA THR A 228 -2.35 -27.12 -2.76
C THR A 228 -2.29 -26.06 -3.84
N GLU A 229 -1.62 -26.35 -4.95
CA GLU A 229 -1.31 -25.43 -6.04
C GLU A 229 -2.54 -24.63 -6.49
N LYS A 230 -3.68 -25.31 -6.68
CA LYS A 230 -4.93 -24.69 -7.17
C LYS A 230 -5.55 -23.65 -6.23
N TYR A 231 -5.17 -23.62 -4.96
CA TYR A 231 -5.72 -22.68 -3.96
C TYR A 231 -4.85 -21.45 -3.72
N VAL A 232 -3.58 -21.51 -4.11
CA VAL A 232 -2.61 -20.43 -3.91
C VAL A 232 -2.08 -19.88 -5.22
N ASN A 233 -2.24 -20.61 -6.32
CA ASN A 233 -2.03 -20.14 -7.68
C ASN A 233 -3.39 -19.96 -8.37
N LEU A 234 -3.99 -18.80 -8.15
CA LEU A 234 -5.36 -18.52 -8.55
C LEU A 234 -5.46 -18.03 -10.00
N LYS A 235 -6.67 -18.17 -10.56
CA LYS A 235 -7.06 -17.55 -11.81
C LYS A 235 -8.18 -16.56 -11.50
N TRP A 236 -8.03 -15.30 -11.89
CA TRP A 236 -9.02 -14.26 -11.67
C TRP A 236 -10.39 -14.68 -12.20
N ASN A 237 -10.45 -15.28 -13.39
CA ASN A 237 -11.68 -15.83 -13.95
C ASN A 237 -12.44 -16.79 -13.03
N ASN A 238 -11.76 -17.49 -12.13
CA ASN A 238 -12.39 -18.44 -11.22
C ASN A 238 -12.92 -17.76 -9.95
N ILE A 239 -12.49 -16.54 -9.64
CA ILE A 239 -12.81 -15.84 -8.39
C ILE A 239 -13.47 -14.47 -8.59
N LYS A 240 -13.51 -13.95 -9.83
CA LYS A 240 -13.96 -12.58 -10.13
C LYS A 240 -15.46 -12.36 -9.96
N GLU A 241 -16.26 -13.40 -10.09
CA GLU A 241 -17.72 -13.33 -10.13
C GLU A 241 -18.23 -12.35 -11.20
N ASN A 242 -18.96 -11.30 -10.80
CA ASN A 242 -19.49 -10.27 -11.68
C ASN A 242 -18.50 -9.10 -11.93
N LYS A 243 -17.25 -9.20 -11.46
CA LYS A 243 -16.22 -8.18 -11.68
C LYS A 243 -15.63 -8.26 -13.08
N ASN A 244 -15.10 -7.14 -13.55
CA ASN A 244 -14.45 -7.07 -14.86
C ASN A 244 -13.03 -7.65 -14.79
N ASP A 245 -12.48 -8.07 -15.93
CA ASP A 245 -11.09 -8.55 -16.01
C ASP A 245 -10.09 -7.45 -15.62
N SER A 246 -10.39 -6.19 -15.96
CA SER A 246 -9.57 -5.05 -15.56
C SER A 246 -9.50 -4.82 -14.05
N ASP A 247 -10.47 -5.35 -13.27
CA ASP A 247 -10.47 -5.22 -11.82
C ASP A 247 -9.45 -6.15 -11.16
N ALA A 248 -8.93 -7.16 -11.88
CA ALA A 248 -7.92 -8.06 -11.36
C ALA A 248 -6.70 -7.31 -10.83
N TYR A 249 -6.23 -6.29 -11.56
CA TYR A 249 -4.96 -5.62 -11.29
C TYR A 249 -4.85 -4.95 -9.91
N VAL A 250 -5.97 -4.45 -9.36
CA VAL A 250 -5.97 -3.71 -8.08
C VAL A 250 -7.22 -3.89 -7.23
N GLY A 251 -8.31 -4.44 -7.78
CA GLY A 251 -9.61 -4.58 -7.12
C GLY A 251 -9.91 -5.98 -6.61
N SER A 252 -8.89 -6.82 -6.38
CA SER A 252 -9.06 -8.25 -6.11
C SER A 252 -9.38 -8.62 -4.65
N ASN A 253 -9.17 -7.72 -3.70
CA ASN A 253 -9.22 -8.03 -2.26
C ASN A 253 -10.56 -8.65 -1.81
N SER A 254 -11.69 -8.07 -2.25
CA SER A 254 -13.01 -8.58 -1.86
C SER A 254 -13.28 -9.99 -2.40
N GLN A 255 -12.77 -10.30 -3.60
CA GLN A 255 -12.90 -11.59 -4.27
C GLN A 255 -12.00 -12.64 -3.61
N LEU A 256 -10.78 -12.27 -3.26
CA LEU A 256 -9.85 -13.11 -2.49
C LEU A 256 -10.44 -13.44 -1.11
N LYS A 257 -10.95 -12.42 -0.40
CA LYS A 257 -11.61 -12.60 0.90
C LYS A 257 -12.77 -13.57 0.81
N LYS A 258 -13.64 -13.40 -0.20
CA LYS A 258 -14.78 -14.29 -0.40
C LYS A 258 -14.33 -15.72 -0.72
N TYR A 259 -13.46 -15.87 -1.72
CA TYR A 259 -12.92 -17.16 -2.14
C TYR A 259 -12.35 -17.95 -0.95
N TYR A 260 -11.47 -17.34 -0.16
CA TYR A 260 -10.83 -18.04 0.94
C TYR A 260 -11.74 -18.30 2.13
N ASN A 261 -12.75 -17.46 2.38
CA ASN A 261 -13.69 -17.71 3.48
C ASN A 261 -14.76 -18.75 3.13
N GLU A 262 -15.16 -18.85 1.87
CA GLU A 262 -16.26 -19.74 1.44
C GLU A 262 -15.76 -21.09 0.89
N ASN A 263 -14.45 -21.25 0.66
CA ASN A 263 -13.87 -22.49 0.12
C ASN A 263 -13.50 -23.48 1.23
N ASN A 264 -14.45 -24.33 1.61
CA ASN A 264 -14.22 -25.40 2.60
C ASN A 264 -13.13 -26.41 2.17
N GLU A 265 -13.02 -26.69 0.87
CA GLU A 265 -11.99 -27.62 0.34
C GLU A 265 -10.58 -27.07 0.63
N PHE A 266 -10.39 -25.74 0.47
CA PHE A 266 -9.15 -25.08 0.85
C PHE A 266 -8.89 -25.17 2.36
N HIS A 267 -9.91 -24.96 3.21
CA HIS A 267 -9.75 -25.06 4.67
C HIS A 267 -9.30 -26.47 5.08
N GLU A 268 -9.96 -27.49 4.57
CA GLU A 268 -9.64 -28.88 4.85
C GLU A 268 -8.21 -29.23 4.41
N VAL A 269 -7.82 -28.82 3.21
CA VAL A 269 -6.46 -29.07 2.69
C VAL A 269 -5.41 -28.32 3.49
N LEU A 270 -5.67 -27.07 3.89
CA LEU A 270 -4.76 -26.29 4.72
C LEU A 270 -4.58 -26.92 6.10
N LEU A 271 -5.68 -27.26 6.79
CA LEU A 271 -5.66 -27.92 8.09
C LEU A 271 -4.96 -29.29 8.02
N LYS A 272 -5.25 -30.08 6.98
CA LYS A 272 -4.59 -31.35 6.71
C LYS A 272 -3.09 -31.16 6.51
N THR A 273 -2.68 -30.16 5.72
CA THR A 273 -1.27 -29.86 5.49
C THR A 273 -0.57 -29.48 6.79
N ILE A 274 -1.20 -28.63 7.61
CA ILE A 274 -0.68 -28.24 8.93
C ILE A 274 -0.51 -29.49 9.82
N ASN A 275 -1.53 -30.34 9.89
CA ASN A 275 -1.48 -31.52 10.73
C ASN A 275 -0.44 -32.54 10.22
N ASP A 276 -0.57 -33.01 8.99
CA ASP A 276 0.23 -34.11 8.45
C ASP A 276 1.73 -33.76 8.37
N LYS A 277 2.10 -32.52 8.03
CA LYS A 277 3.51 -32.14 7.87
C LYS A 277 4.19 -31.70 9.17
N TYR A 278 3.45 -31.16 10.12
CA TYR A 278 4.05 -30.51 11.29
C TYR A 278 3.67 -31.20 12.60
N PHE A 279 2.38 -31.36 12.88
CA PHE A 279 1.93 -31.78 14.22
C PHE A 279 1.79 -33.29 14.39
N LYS A 280 1.42 -34.04 13.36
CA LYS A 280 1.02 -35.46 13.46
C LYS A 280 2.09 -36.39 14.02
N GLN A 281 3.37 -36.10 13.76
CA GLN A 281 4.48 -36.94 14.25
C GLN A 281 4.63 -36.86 15.77
N GLU A 282 4.54 -35.66 16.33
CA GLU A 282 4.73 -35.41 17.77
C GLU A 282 3.40 -35.46 18.54
N PHE A 283 2.28 -35.16 17.87
CA PHE A 283 0.95 -35.01 18.45
C PHE A 283 -0.13 -35.67 17.57
N SER A 284 -0.06 -37.00 17.44
CA SER A 284 -0.90 -37.78 16.51
C SER A 284 -2.41 -37.70 16.75
N SER A 285 -2.84 -37.39 17.97
CA SER A 285 -4.26 -37.23 18.34
C SER A 285 -4.74 -35.77 18.33
N MET A 286 -3.93 -34.84 17.86
CA MET A 286 -4.26 -33.41 17.87
C MET A 286 -5.35 -33.09 16.86
N GLU A 287 -6.45 -32.50 17.33
CA GLU A 287 -7.55 -32.03 16.48
C GLU A 287 -7.34 -30.55 16.18
N ILE A 288 -7.12 -30.22 14.90
CA ILE A 288 -6.90 -28.86 14.40
C ILE A 288 -8.11 -28.44 13.56
N SER A 289 -8.71 -27.29 13.86
CA SER A 289 -9.92 -26.81 13.19
C SER A 289 -9.96 -25.28 13.11
N TYR A 290 -10.95 -24.73 12.40
CA TYR A 290 -11.25 -23.30 12.43
C TYR A 290 -12.54 -23.04 13.22
N ASP A 291 -12.45 -22.20 14.24
CA ASP A 291 -13.61 -21.80 15.05
C ASP A 291 -14.44 -20.67 14.40
N LYS A 292 -13.90 -20.05 13.35
CA LYS A 292 -14.48 -18.88 12.68
C LYS A 292 -14.80 -19.19 11.23
N LYS A 293 -15.95 -18.69 10.77
CA LYS A 293 -16.34 -18.75 9.35
C LYS A 293 -15.41 -17.94 8.44
N SER A 294 -14.83 -16.86 8.96
CA SER A 294 -13.87 -16.05 8.23
C SER A 294 -12.46 -16.32 8.74
N ILE A 295 -11.57 -16.72 7.84
CA ILE A 295 -10.15 -16.96 8.11
C ILE A 295 -9.24 -15.95 7.39
N TYR A 296 -9.76 -15.20 6.41
CA TYR A 296 -9.03 -14.18 5.68
C TYR A 296 -8.87 -12.88 6.48
N LYS A 297 -7.64 -12.36 6.60
CA LYS A 297 -7.32 -11.18 7.42
C LYS A 297 -6.68 -10.02 6.65
N THR A 298 -6.22 -10.20 5.41
CA THR A 298 -5.63 -9.10 4.63
C THR A 298 -6.61 -7.93 4.46
N ASP A 299 -6.15 -6.71 4.74
CA ASP A 299 -6.97 -5.50 4.62
C ASP A 299 -7.17 -5.13 3.14
N ASP A 300 -6.07 -5.02 2.40
CA ASP A 300 -6.05 -4.73 0.96
C ASP A 300 -4.83 -5.37 0.29
N PHE A 301 -5.08 -6.44 -0.48
CA PHE A 301 -4.04 -7.17 -1.18
C PHE A 301 -3.18 -6.29 -2.09
N ALA A 302 -3.78 -5.37 -2.85
CA ALA A 302 -3.06 -4.58 -3.84
C ALA A 302 -2.16 -3.52 -3.18
N ILE A 303 -2.61 -2.94 -2.07
CA ILE A 303 -1.80 -2.00 -1.27
C ILE A 303 -0.63 -2.73 -0.60
N GLN A 304 -0.90 -3.85 0.08
CA GLN A 304 0.12 -4.60 0.82
C GLN A 304 1.17 -5.25 -0.09
N ASN A 305 0.81 -5.61 -1.33
CA ASN A 305 1.68 -6.30 -2.28
C ASN A 305 2.02 -5.47 -3.52
N LYS A 306 1.90 -4.13 -3.46
CA LYS A 306 2.07 -3.24 -4.61
C LYS A 306 3.38 -3.44 -5.39
N ASP A 307 4.47 -3.79 -4.70
CA ASP A 307 5.78 -3.99 -5.32
C ASP A 307 5.85 -5.23 -6.23
N TYR A 308 4.92 -6.16 -6.03
CA TYR A 308 4.83 -7.45 -6.70
C TYR A 308 3.62 -7.55 -7.64
N LEU A 309 3.07 -6.40 -8.07
CA LEU A 309 2.04 -6.33 -9.11
C LEU A 309 2.69 -6.02 -10.47
N VAL A 310 2.21 -6.65 -11.55
CA VAL A 310 2.74 -6.40 -12.91
C VAL A 310 2.58 -4.94 -13.32
N ILE A 311 1.48 -4.30 -12.92
CA ILE A 311 1.18 -2.90 -13.25
C ILE A 311 2.17 -1.89 -12.64
N ASN A 312 2.82 -2.25 -11.52
CA ASN A 312 3.82 -1.41 -10.87
C ASN A 312 5.25 -1.72 -11.36
N ASN A 313 5.38 -2.58 -12.37
CA ASN A 313 6.66 -3.05 -12.91
C ASN A 313 6.66 -3.06 -14.45
N LEU A 314 5.90 -2.15 -15.08
CA LEU A 314 5.78 -2.09 -16.54
C LEU A 314 7.05 -1.59 -17.23
N ASN A 315 7.63 -0.48 -16.76
CA ASN A 315 8.76 0.19 -17.40
C ASN A 315 10.02 0.09 -16.53
N GLN A 316 11.16 -0.29 -17.12
CA GLN A 316 12.46 -0.28 -16.45
C GLN A 316 13.24 0.99 -16.73
N SER A 317 13.07 1.55 -17.92
CA SER A 317 13.81 2.71 -18.36
C SER A 317 12.93 3.70 -19.12
N ASP A 318 13.44 4.92 -19.25
CA ASP A 318 12.87 5.94 -20.11
C ASP A 318 12.75 5.47 -21.57
N ASN A 319 13.60 4.56 -22.04
CA ASN A 319 13.57 4.07 -23.42
C ASN A 319 12.36 3.19 -23.73
N ASP A 320 11.66 2.69 -22.70
CA ASP A 320 10.45 1.89 -22.85
C ASP A 320 9.20 2.76 -23.08
N ILE A 321 9.32 4.08 -22.94
CA ILE A 321 8.21 5.02 -23.01
C ILE A 321 7.98 5.44 -24.46
N ILE A 322 6.76 5.24 -24.98
CA ILE A 322 6.37 5.74 -26.31
C ILE A 322 6.49 7.26 -26.34
N GLY A 323 7.19 7.76 -27.36
CA GLY A 323 7.40 9.18 -27.60
C GLY A 323 6.70 9.68 -28.85
N PHE A 324 6.22 10.92 -28.78
CA PHE A 324 5.67 11.69 -29.88
C PHE A 324 6.59 12.86 -30.19
N ASP A 325 6.94 13.05 -31.46
CA ASP A 325 7.78 14.15 -31.92
C ASP A 325 6.94 15.32 -32.40
N MET A 326 7.08 16.48 -31.74
CA MET A 326 6.34 17.68 -32.11
C MET A 326 6.67 18.22 -33.51
N ARG A 327 7.84 17.87 -34.07
CA ARG A 327 8.21 18.23 -35.45
C ARG A 327 7.35 17.50 -36.48
N ASN A 328 6.74 16.37 -36.09
CA ASN A 328 5.84 15.60 -36.92
C ASN A 328 4.38 15.98 -36.61
N ALA A 329 3.73 16.66 -37.55
CA ALA A 329 2.36 17.16 -37.38
C ALA A 329 1.33 16.04 -37.10
N GLU A 330 1.51 14.84 -37.64
CA GLU A 330 0.63 13.70 -37.41
C GLU A 330 0.80 13.16 -35.97
N GLN A 331 2.05 12.98 -35.53
CA GLN A 331 2.34 12.53 -34.17
C GLN A 331 1.86 13.55 -33.13
N TYR A 332 2.07 14.84 -33.40
CA TYR A 332 1.58 15.92 -32.55
C TYR A 332 0.04 15.90 -32.45
N LYS A 333 -0.67 15.75 -33.58
CA LYS A 333 -2.13 15.64 -33.59
C LYS A 333 -2.63 14.41 -32.83
N LYS A 334 -1.98 13.26 -33.00
CA LYS A 334 -2.30 12.01 -32.26
C LYS A 334 -2.13 12.22 -30.76
N PHE A 335 -1.02 12.82 -30.34
CA PHE A 335 -0.77 13.16 -28.93
C PHE A 335 -1.85 14.08 -28.35
N GLN A 336 -2.23 15.15 -29.06
CA GLN A 336 -3.28 16.06 -28.61
C GLN A 336 -4.61 15.34 -28.36
N LYS A 337 -5.00 14.44 -29.27
CA LYS A 337 -6.22 13.65 -29.12
C LYS A 337 -6.14 12.68 -27.94
N ILE A 338 -5.00 12.02 -27.73
CA ILE A 338 -4.79 11.12 -26.58
C ILE A 338 -4.93 11.89 -25.26
N ILE A 339 -4.28 13.05 -25.15
CA ILE A 339 -4.36 13.85 -23.92
C ILE A 339 -5.78 14.38 -23.68
N ALA A 340 -6.51 14.72 -24.74
CA ALA A 340 -7.92 15.09 -24.64
C ALA A 340 -8.86 13.90 -24.40
N GLN A 341 -8.31 12.68 -24.28
CA GLN A 341 -9.04 11.44 -24.11
C GLN A 341 -10.05 11.16 -25.24
N ASP A 342 -9.66 11.42 -26.48
CA ASP A 342 -10.35 10.84 -27.62
C ASP A 342 -10.32 9.31 -27.48
N GLU A 343 -11.50 8.69 -27.39
CA GLU A 343 -11.62 7.27 -27.03
C GLU A 343 -10.89 6.37 -28.03
N GLN A 344 -11.03 6.66 -29.33
CA GLN A 344 -10.46 5.85 -30.39
C GLN A 344 -8.92 5.96 -30.39
N GLU A 345 -8.38 7.16 -30.27
CA GLU A 345 -6.94 7.41 -30.30
C GLU A 345 -6.26 6.96 -29.01
N SER A 346 -6.92 7.15 -27.86
CA SER A 346 -6.43 6.64 -26.57
C SER A 346 -6.36 5.12 -26.59
N LYS A 347 -7.39 4.45 -27.12
CA LYS A 347 -7.39 2.99 -27.27
C LYS A 347 -6.34 2.51 -28.27
N SER A 348 -6.19 3.18 -29.41
CA SER A 348 -5.14 2.87 -30.39
C SER A 348 -3.75 3.01 -29.78
N PHE A 349 -3.49 4.10 -29.04
CA PHE A 349 -2.25 4.30 -28.31
C PHE A 349 -1.98 3.18 -27.30
N LEU A 350 -3.00 2.76 -26.54
CA LEU A 350 -2.84 1.68 -25.56
C LEU A 350 -2.61 0.31 -26.22
N VAL A 351 -3.20 0.05 -27.40
CA VAL A 351 -2.88 -1.13 -28.22
C VAL A 351 -1.42 -1.09 -28.66
N ASP A 352 -0.92 0.05 -29.11
CA ASP A 352 0.48 0.23 -29.47
C ASP A 352 1.40 0.05 -28.26
N GLN A 353 1.02 0.61 -27.11
CA GLN A 353 1.76 0.52 -25.84
C GLN A 353 1.88 -0.91 -25.34
N PHE A 354 0.81 -1.69 -25.42
CA PHE A 354 0.77 -3.06 -24.90
C PHE A 354 0.91 -4.13 -25.98
N ASN A 355 1.38 -3.79 -27.18
CA ASN A 355 1.64 -4.77 -28.22
C ASN A 355 2.57 -5.91 -27.76
N TYR A 356 2.64 -6.98 -28.53
CA TYR A 356 3.41 -8.18 -28.17
C TYR A 356 4.87 -7.91 -27.79
N SER A 357 5.57 -7.04 -28.53
CA SER A 357 6.97 -6.72 -28.27
C SER A 357 7.13 -5.98 -26.93
N ASN A 358 6.30 -4.97 -26.69
CA ASN A 358 6.32 -4.20 -25.45
C ASN A 358 5.87 -5.04 -24.26
N TRP A 359 4.87 -5.90 -24.44
CA TRP A 359 4.43 -6.81 -23.38
C TRP A 359 5.50 -7.82 -23.00
N SER A 360 6.29 -8.31 -23.95
CA SER A 360 7.45 -9.18 -23.66
C SER A 360 8.49 -8.48 -22.79
N LYS A 361 8.76 -7.19 -23.03
CA LYS A 361 9.62 -6.36 -22.18
C LYS A 361 9.02 -6.18 -20.78
N ILE A 362 7.74 -5.79 -20.70
CA ILE A 362 7.00 -5.68 -19.44
C ILE A 362 7.09 -6.98 -18.63
N ARG A 363 6.89 -8.13 -19.27
CA ARG A 363 7.01 -9.44 -18.61
C ARG A 363 8.42 -9.69 -18.12
N SER A 364 9.45 -9.32 -18.89
CA SER A 364 10.85 -9.44 -18.46
C SER A 364 11.15 -8.54 -17.25
N ASN A 365 10.57 -7.35 -17.21
CA ASN A 365 10.70 -6.42 -16.08
C ASN A 365 10.02 -6.98 -14.82
N TYR A 366 8.81 -7.52 -14.97
CA TYR A 366 8.06 -8.09 -13.86
C TYR A 366 8.72 -9.34 -13.27
N LYS A 367 9.43 -10.16 -14.06
CA LYS A 367 10.19 -11.31 -13.55
C LYS A 367 11.15 -10.95 -12.42
N ILE A 368 11.77 -9.77 -12.46
CA ILE A 368 12.67 -9.32 -11.38
C ILE A 368 11.90 -9.13 -10.06
N ALA A 369 10.69 -8.55 -10.13
CA ALA A 369 9.83 -8.42 -8.96
C ALA A 369 9.35 -9.78 -8.44
N GLN A 370 8.99 -10.69 -9.35
CA GLN A 370 8.61 -12.07 -9.01
C GLN A 370 9.76 -12.81 -8.33
N ASP A 371 10.96 -12.77 -8.90
CA ASP A 371 12.13 -13.44 -8.35
C ASP A 371 12.54 -12.84 -6.99
N THR A 372 12.41 -11.52 -6.84
CA THR A 372 12.62 -10.84 -5.54
C THR A 372 11.64 -11.36 -4.49
N PHE A 373 10.36 -11.52 -4.85
CA PHE A 373 9.36 -12.08 -3.95
C PHE A 373 9.66 -13.53 -3.57
N LEU A 374 9.97 -14.39 -4.55
CA LEU A 374 10.22 -15.81 -4.33
C LEU A 374 11.48 -16.06 -3.47
N ASN A 375 12.52 -15.24 -3.63
CA ASN A 375 13.75 -15.30 -2.81
C ASN A 375 13.51 -15.08 -1.31
N ASN A 376 12.34 -14.54 -0.91
CA ASN A 376 12.02 -14.35 0.51
C ASN A 376 11.74 -15.67 1.24
N PHE A 377 11.32 -16.73 0.54
CA PHE A 377 10.88 -17.97 1.19
C PHE A 377 11.23 -19.26 0.43
N LEU A 378 11.71 -19.17 -0.82
CA LEU A 378 12.17 -20.30 -1.62
C LEU A 378 13.68 -20.31 -1.78
N ASN A 379 14.25 -21.50 -1.93
CA ASN A 379 15.64 -21.68 -2.34
C ASN A 379 15.78 -21.63 -3.88
N LYS A 380 17.04 -21.52 -4.36
CA LYS A 380 17.33 -21.37 -5.80
C LYS A 380 16.76 -22.49 -6.68
N ASN A 381 16.77 -23.74 -6.21
CA ASN A 381 16.25 -24.87 -6.98
C ASN A 381 14.71 -24.81 -7.06
N GLU A 382 14.04 -24.54 -5.94
CA GLU A 382 12.59 -24.35 -5.89
C GLU A 382 12.14 -23.21 -6.82
N ILE A 383 12.87 -22.09 -6.83
CA ILE A 383 12.61 -20.97 -7.74
C ILE A 383 12.76 -21.42 -9.19
N SER A 384 13.86 -22.10 -9.53
CA SER A 384 14.10 -22.55 -10.90
C SER A 384 13.01 -23.51 -11.40
N GLU A 385 12.46 -24.37 -10.55
CA GLU A 385 11.33 -25.23 -10.91
C GLU A 385 10.03 -24.44 -11.06
N TYR A 386 9.73 -23.55 -10.11
CA TYR A 386 8.52 -22.73 -10.17
C TYR A 386 8.49 -21.82 -11.41
N GLN A 387 9.64 -21.28 -11.82
CA GLN A 387 9.79 -20.47 -13.04
C GLN A 387 9.38 -21.21 -14.34
N LYS A 388 9.40 -22.56 -14.33
CA LYS A 388 8.96 -23.37 -15.47
C LYS A 388 7.43 -23.47 -15.58
N THR A 389 6.70 -23.17 -14.50
CA THR A 389 5.23 -23.30 -14.45
C THR A 389 4.51 -22.15 -15.15
N ASP A 390 3.26 -22.39 -15.53
CA ASP A 390 2.39 -21.34 -16.07
C ASP A 390 1.97 -20.34 -14.99
N ASN A 391 1.96 -20.75 -13.72
CA ASN A 391 1.69 -19.85 -12.60
C ASN A 391 2.72 -18.73 -12.52
N TYR A 392 4.00 -19.02 -12.76
CA TYR A 392 5.02 -17.98 -12.85
C TYR A 392 4.88 -17.14 -14.13
N LYS A 393 4.78 -17.81 -15.29
CA LYS A 393 4.79 -17.13 -16.60
C LYS A 393 3.60 -16.21 -16.82
N LEU A 394 2.44 -16.55 -16.25
CA LEU A 394 1.18 -15.87 -16.50
C LEU A 394 0.71 -14.98 -15.34
N ALA A 395 1.32 -15.09 -14.15
CA ALA A 395 0.99 -14.27 -12.99
C ALA A 395 0.91 -12.78 -13.34
N ILE A 396 -0.11 -12.09 -12.85
CA ILE A 396 -0.18 -10.62 -12.90
C ILE A 396 0.05 -10.01 -11.52
N ALA A 397 0.02 -10.82 -10.47
CA ALA A 397 0.45 -10.46 -9.14
C ALA A 397 1.00 -11.66 -8.38
N MET A 398 1.92 -11.38 -7.46
CA MET A 398 2.33 -12.27 -6.39
C MET A 398 2.25 -11.50 -5.07
N GLY A 399 2.12 -12.20 -3.96
CA GLY A 399 2.04 -11.53 -2.67
C GLY A 399 1.70 -12.43 -1.52
N TYR A 400 1.74 -11.87 -0.32
CA TYR A 400 1.25 -12.53 0.88
C TYR A 400 -0.20 -12.16 1.15
N ILE A 401 -0.93 -13.13 1.70
CA ILE A 401 -2.24 -12.95 2.32
C ILE A 401 -2.14 -13.41 3.76
N ASP A 402 -2.67 -12.60 4.68
CA ASP A 402 -2.77 -12.88 6.09
C ASP A 402 -4.00 -13.74 6.38
N PHE A 403 -3.80 -14.79 7.17
CA PHE A 403 -4.82 -15.71 7.64
C PHE A 403 -4.87 -15.75 9.15
N ILE A 404 -6.09 -15.89 9.68
CA ILE A 404 -6.31 -16.21 11.09
C ILE A 404 -5.73 -17.59 11.35
N GLY A 405 -4.96 -17.74 12.43
CA GLY A 405 -4.43 -19.03 12.87
C GLY A 405 -5.54 -20.02 13.23
N PRO A 406 -5.38 -21.33 12.97
CA PRO A 406 -6.35 -22.34 13.37
C PRO A 406 -6.44 -22.46 14.89
N SER A 407 -7.41 -23.23 15.36
CA SER A 407 -7.52 -23.63 16.75
C SER A 407 -7.15 -25.10 16.91
N ILE A 408 -6.57 -25.43 18.07
CA ILE A 408 -6.32 -26.80 18.50
C ILE A 408 -7.24 -27.12 19.67
N LYS A 409 -7.91 -28.26 19.65
CA LYS A 409 -8.69 -28.72 20.79
C LYS A 409 -7.75 -29.29 21.87
N ILE A 410 -7.79 -28.69 23.05
CA ILE A 410 -7.02 -29.11 24.23
C ILE A 410 -7.96 -29.71 25.27
N GLY A 411 -7.57 -30.81 25.90
CA GLY A 411 -8.39 -31.52 26.90
C GLY A 411 -9.45 -32.46 26.30
N LYS A 412 -10.24 -33.10 27.18
CA LYS A 412 -11.32 -34.03 26.80
C LYS A 412 -12.65 -33.58 27.37
N GLU A 413 -13.73 -33.85 26.64
CA GLU A 413 -15.13 -33.65 27.07
C GLU A 413 -15.38 -32.22 27.60
N GLU A 414 -16.02 -32.08 28.77
CA GLU A 414 -16.43 -30.80 29.37
C GLU A 414 -15.24 -29.92 29.82
N SER A 415 -14.05 -30.51 29.94
CA SER A 415 -12.81 -29.78 30.28
C SER A 415 -12.04 -29.28 29.06
N SER A 416 -12.59 -29.45 27.85
CA SER A 416 -11.90 -29.06 26.62
C SER A 416 -12.01 -27.57 26.30
N TYR A 417 -10.98 -27.02 25.67
CA TYR A 417 -11.01 -25.67 25.13
C TYR A 417 -10.30 -25.58 23.78
N ASN A 418 -10.70 -24.59 22.98
CA ASN A 418 -10.05 -24.29 21.71
C ASN A 418 -8.91 -23.30 21.93
N HIS A 419 -7.69 -23.79 21.73
CA HIS A 419 -6.43 -23.06 21.79
C HIS A 419 -6.17 -22.35 20.46
N GLN A 420 -6.21 -21.02 20.45
CA GLN A 420 -6.03 -20.27 19.21
C GLN A 420 -4.55 -20.09 18.91
N MET A 421 -4.14 -20.62 17.75
CA MET A 421 -2.79 -20.48 17.24
C MET A 421 -2.56 -19.07 16.67
N PRO A 422 -1.33 -18.54 16.72
CA PRO A 422 -0.94 -17.32 16.03
C PRO A 422 -1.36 -17.28 14.55
N ASP A 423 -1.66 -16.07 14.08
CA ASP A 423 -1.96 -15.78 12.67
C ASP A 423 -0.70 -15.96 11.80
N PHE A 424 -0.90 -16.27 10.51
CA PHE A 424 0.19 -16.55 9.58
C PHE A 424 -0.11 -16.02 8.17
N LYS A 425 0.92 -16.00 7.32
CA LYS A 425 0.83 -15.59 5.93
C LYS A 425 0.92 -16.79 5.01
N LEU A 426 0.17 -16.76 3.91
CA LEU A 426 0.38 -17.63 2.77
C LEU A 426 0.85 -16.80 1.57
N ALA A 427 1.84 -17.32 0.85
CA ALA A 427 2.22 -16.78 -0.44
C ALA A 427 1.17 -17.21 -1.47
N ILE A 428 0.76 -16.28 -2.32
CA ILE A 428 -0.12 -16.54 -3.44
C ILE A 428 0.43 -15.91 -4.72
N SER A 429 0.00 -16.48 -5.83
CA SER A 429 0.15 -15.96 -7.17
C SER A 429 -1.22 -15.95 -7.81
N TYR A 430 -1.54 -14.96 -8.64
CA TYR A 430 -2.71 -15.11 -9.50
C TYR A 430 -2.49 -14.57 -10.89
N SER A 431 -3.13 -15.22 -11.86
CA SER A 431 -3.17 -14.85 -13.28
C SER A 431 -4.58 -14.42 -13.67
N MET A 432 -4.76 -13.82 -14.85
CA MET A 432 -6.09 -13.48 -15.33
C MET A 432 -6.92 -14.76 -15.58
N ASN A 433 -6.49 -15.57 -16.54
CA ASN A 433 -7.27 -16.71 -17.05
C ASN A 433 -6.47 -18.02 -17.12
N GLY A 434 -5.21 -18.02 -16.65
CA GLY A 434 -4.28 -19.12 -16.94
C GLY A 434 -3.90 -19.25 -18.43
N ILE A 435 -4.17 -18.22 -19.23
CA ILE A 435 -3.65 -18.01 -20.59
C ILE A 435 -3.07 -16.60 -20.69
N THR A 436 -2.13 -16.36 -21.60
CA THR A 436 -1.70 -15.01 -21.97
C THR A 436 -2.92 -14.20 -22.41
N ASP A 437 -3.13 -13.00 -21.87
CA ASP A 437 -4.16 -12.06 -22.36
C ASP A 437 -3.81 -11.69 -23.81
N GLN A 438 -4.29 -12.47 -24.77
CA GLN A 438 -3.80 -12.48 -26.16
C GLN A 438 -3.98 -11.12 -26.86
N ASN A 439 -4.90 -10.28 -26.37
CA ASN A 439 -5.17 -8.96 -26.94
C ASN A 439 -4.98 -7.81 -25.94
N TYR A 440 -4.45 -8.09 -24.74
CA TYR A 440 -4.19 -7.09 -23.71
C TYR A 440 -5.43 -6.28 -23.31
N LYS A 441 -6.62 -6.81 -23.57
CA LYS A 441 -7.87 -6.06 -23.45
C LYS A 441 -8.07 -5.58 -22.02
N SER A 442 -7.74 -6.44 -21.06
CA SER A 442 -7.94 -6.15 -19.64
C SER A 442 -7.03 -5.02 -19.14
N ILE A 443 -5.77 -4.98 -19.60
CA ILE A 443 -4.85 -3.89 -19.22
C ILE A 443 -5.17 -2.59 -19.97
N ILE A 444 -5.67 -2.67 -21.20
CA ILE A 444 -6.18 -1.51 -21.94
C ILE A 444 -7.40 -0.93 -21.22
N ASP A 445 -8.38 -1.75 -20.86
CA ASP A 445 -9.58 -1.32 -20.12
C ASP A 445 -9.22 -0.71 -18.76
N PHE A 446 -8.25 -1.29 -18.05
CA PHE A 446 -7.71 -0.72 -16.83
C PHE A 446 -7.03 0.64 -17.08
N SER A 447 -6.21 0.74 -18.13
CA SER A 447 -5.51 1.96 -18.51
C SER A 447 -6.45 3.10 -18.92
N LEU A 448 -7.56 2.78 -19.59
CA LEU A 448 -8.63 3.73 -19.90
C LEU A 448 -9.30 4.25 -18.62
N LYS A 449 -9.43 3.44 -17.56
CA LYS A 449 -9.89 3.95 -16.24
C LYS A 449 -8.91 5.00 -15.70
N LEU A 450 -7.60 4.81 -15.86
CA LEU A 450 -6.59 5.79 -15.41
C LEU A 450 -6.63 7.08 -16.22
N PHE A 451 -6.85 7.01 -17.54
CA PHE A 451 -7.10 8.20 -18.37
C PHE A 451 -8.34 8.98 -17.91
N ASN A 452 -9.43 8.29 -17.56
CA ASN A 452 -10.61 8.95 -16.99
C ASN A 452 -10.29 9.64 -15.65
N VAL A 453 -9.45 9.04 -14.81
CA VAL A 453 -9.00 9.67 -13.56
C VAL A 453 -8.18 10.92 -13.87
N TYR A 454 -7.27 10.85 -14.84
CA TYR A 454 -6.51 12.00 -15.34
C TYR A 454 -7.42 13.13 -15.83
N GLN A 455 -8.37 12.84 -16.72
CA GLN A 455 -9.28 13.83 -17.28
C GLN A 455 -10.12 14.52 -16.20
N ASN A 456 -10.63 13.77 -15.21
CA ASN A 456 -11.40 14.33 -14.11
C ASN A 456 -10.53 15.12 -13.11
N THR A 457 -9.28 14.70 -12.91
CA THR A 457 -8.34 15.38 -12.00
C THR A 457 -7.93 16.74 -12.55
N TYR A 458 -7.64 16.80 -13.86
CA TYR A 458 -7.09 17.97 -14.55
C TYR A 458 -8.15 18.82 -15.29
N GLU A 459 -9.36 18.30 -15.52
CA GLU A 459 -10.45 18.94 -16.28
C GLU A 459 -9.99 19.54 -17.62
N ILE A 460 -9.54 18.66 -18.49
CA ILE A 460 -8.91 19.00 -19.77
C ILE A 460 -9.94 19.57 -20.74
N ASN A 461 -9.55 20.65 -21.42
CA ASN A 461 -10.29 21.25 -22.51
C ASN A 461 -9.33 21.53 -23.68
N LEU A 462 -9.78 21.39 -24.92
CA LEU A 462 -8.98 21.74 -26.09
C LEU A 462 -9.35 23.15 -26.54
N LYS A 463 -8.38 24.06 -26.53
CA LYS A 463 -8.51 25.39 -27.14
C LYS A 463 -7.35 25.64 -28.09
N ASN A 464 -7.65 26.08 -29.30
CA ASN A 464 -6.62 26.49 -30.25
C ASN A 464 -6.15 27.92 -29.91
N ILE A 465 -5.08 28.03 -29.12
CA ILE A 465 -4.50 29.30 -28.70
C ILE A 465 -3.26 29.57 -29.56
N ARG A 466 -3.13 30.80 -30.10
CA ARG A 466 -2.06 31.22 -31.02
C ARG A 466 -0.63 31.14 -30.45
N TYR A 467 -0.45 30.80 -29.17
CA TYR A 467 0.84 30.89 -28.45
C TYR A 467 1.13 29.69 -27.55
N SER A 468 0.59 28.51 -27.86
CA SER A 468 0.86 27.29 -27.10
C SER A 468 1.54 26.20 -27.93
N ALA A 469 2.52 25.55 -27.28
CA ALA A 469 3.17 24.34 -27.75
C ALA A 469 2.25 23.11 -27.74
N THR A 470 1.19 23.16 -26.94
CA THR A 470 0.20 22.10 -26.80
C THR A 470 -1.19 22.77 -26.80
N SER A 471 -2.12 22.36 -27.66
CA SER A 471 -3.50 22.92 -27.66
C SER A 471 -4.37 22.40 -26.50
N VAL A 472 -3.73 21.95 -25.43
CA VAL A 472 -4.36 21.41 -24.24
C VAL A 472 -4.51 22.56 -23.25
N TYR A 473 -5.61 22.56 -22.52
CA TYR A 473 -5.88 23.53 -21.48
C TYR A 473 -6.54 22.90 -20.22
N PHE A 474 -6.07 23.22 -19.01
CA PHE A 474 -6.73 22.79 -17.76
C PHE A 474 -7.71 23.82 -17.21
N LYS A 475 -9.00 23.47 -17.18
CA LYS A 475 -10.12 24.37 -16.84
C LYS A 475 -10.16 24.77 -15.36
N LYS A 476 -9.57 23.98 -14.46
CA LYS A 476 -9.52 24.30 -13.04
C LYS A 476 -8.33 25.20 -12.75
N THR A 477 -8.62 26.40 -12.23
CA THR A 477 -7.65 27.21 -11.51
C THR A 477 -6.95 26.30 -10.51
N LYS A 478 -5.62 26.39 -10.40
CA LYS A 478 -4.87 25.92 -9.23
C LYS A 478 -4.53 24.43 -9.22
N ILE A 479 -4.09 23.81 -10.32
CA ILE A 479 -3.45 22.48 -10.21
C ILE A 479 -2.13 22.59 -9.43
N TRP A 480 -1.31 23.58 -9.79
CA TRP A 480 0.01 23.81 -9.20
C TRP A 480 0.07 25.04 -8.30
N GLN A 481 1.05 25.04 -7.39
CA GLN A 481 1.51 26.24 -6.71
C GLN A 481 2.12 27.23 -7.70
N GLU A 482 1.81 28.52 -7.56
CA GLU A 482 2.38 29.55 -8.43
C GLU A 482 3.83 29.77 -8.05
N LYS A 483 4.71 29.67 -9.04
CA LYS A 483 6.13 29.75 -8.80
C LYS A 483 6.85 30.31 -10.01
N GLU A 484 7.62 31.35 -9.77
CA GLU A 484 8.67 31.78 -10.68
C GLU A 484 9.98 31.10 -10.27
N ILE A 485 10.65 30.46 -11.22
CA ILE A 485 11.90 29.75 -11.01
C ILE A 485 12.96 30.39 -11.90
N LYS A 486 13.87 31.15 -11.28
CA LYS A 486 15.07 31.66 -11.92
C LYS A 486 16.19 30.63 -11.84
N GLY A 487 16.97 30.51 -12.91
CA GLY A 487 18.05 29.52 -12.98
C GLY A 487 17.54 28.09 -12.78
N ALA A 488 16.56 27.72 -13.59
CA ALA A 488 15.77 26.49 -13.45
C ALA A 488 16.47 25.32 -14.14
N ASN A 489 17.08 24.43 -13.34
CA ASN A 489 17.53 23.12 -13.80
C ASN A 489 16.39 22.09 -13.71
N ASN A 490 16.61 20.88 -14.27
CA ASN A 490 15.62 19.80 -14.28
C ASN A 490 14.99 19.53 -12.91
N LEU A 491 15.80 19.46 -11.86
CA LEU A 491 15.33 19.16 -10.51
C LEU A 491 14.36 20.23 -10.01
N LYS A 492 14.74 21.52 -10.10
CA LYS A 492 13.87 22.62 -9.66
C LYS A 492 12.55 22.68 -10.44
N ILE A 493 12.61 22.46 -11.76
CA ILE A 493 11.42 22.44 -12.62
C ILE A 493 10.50 21.29 -12.23
N ASN A 494 11.02 20.08 -12.13
CA ASN A 494 10.22 18.90 -11.81
C ASN A 494 9.65 18.94 -10.39
N SER A 495 10.41 19.44 -9.41
CA SER A 495 9.89 19.66 -8.05
C SER A 495 8.68 20.60 -8.06
N ALA A 496 8.70 21.65 -8.88
CA ALA A 496 7.59 22.59 -8.99
C ALA A 496 6.40 21.99 -9.79
N LEU A 497 6.65 21.16 -10.80
CA LEU A 497 5.60 20.42 -11.53
C LEU A 497 4.89 19.35 -10.67
N THR A 498 5.50 18.97 -9.54
CA THR A 498 4.89 18.08 -8.54
C THR A 498 4.36 18.82 -7.31
N ASP A 499 4.49 20.15 -7.28
CA ASP A 499 4.02 21.00 -6.18
C ASP A 499 2.56 21.39 -6.41
N PHE A 500 1.66 20.46 -6.10
CA PHE A 500 0.23 20.60 -6.34
C PHE A 500 -0.48 21.37 -5.21
N LYS A 501 -1.56 22.08 -5.56
CA LYS A 501 -2.49 22.68 -4.57
C LYS A 501 -3.54 21.66 -4.13
N ASP A 502 -4.20 21.92 -3.00
CA ASP A 502 -5.17 21.00 -2.36
C ASP A 502 -6.30 20.52 -3.29
N ILE A 503 -6.74 21.38 -4.21
CA ILE A 503 -7.80 21.05 -5.17
C ILE A 503 -7.41 19.88 -6.09
N TYR A 504 -6.13 19.73 -6.42
CA TYR A 504 -5.64 18.58 -7.18
C TYR A 504 -5.86 17.29 -6.39
N TYR A 505 -5.47 17.26 -5.11
CA TYR A 505 -5.62 16.07 -4.27
C TYR A 505 -7.09 15.73 -4.03
N ALA A 506 -7.94 16.74 -3.85
CA ALA A 506 -9.39 16.55 -3.73
C ALA A 506 -9.99 15.91 -5.00
N ASN A 507 -9.68 16.46 -6.18
CA ASN A 507 -10.19 15.92 -7.45
C ASN A 507 -9.63 14.51 -7.72
N LEU A 508 -8.34 14.29 -7.43
CA LEU A 508 -7.69 13.00 -7.62
C LEU A 508 -8.37 11.94 -6.76
N LYS A 509 -8.59 12.23 -5.48
CA LYS A 509 -9.29 11.33 -4.54
C LYS A 509 -10.72 11.05 -5.03
N GLU A 510 -11.50 12.08 -5.33
CA GLU A 510 -12.87 11.92 -5.83
C GLU A 510 -12.92 11.06 -7.11
N SER A 511 -11.98 11.28 -8.03
CA SER A 511 -11.89 10.55 -9.29
C SER A 511 -11.51 9.08 -9.10
N LEU A 512 -10.60 8.80 -8.18
CA LEU A 512 -10.21 7.44 -7.80
C LEU A 512 -11.35 6.71 -7.10
N ASP A 513 -12.02 7.35 -6.15
CA ASP A 513 -13.15 6.78 -5.40
C ASP A 513 -14.29 6.37 -6.35
N LYS A 514 -14.62 7.22 -7.34
CA LYS A 514 -15.61 6.91 -8.41
C LYS A 514 -15.27 5.68 -9.25
N LYS A 515 -13.99 5.29 -9.29
CA LYS A 515 -13.50 4.10 -10.00
C LYS A 515 -13.14 2.95 -9.05
N SER A 516 -13.42 3.10 -7.75
CA SER A 516 -13.03 2.15 -6.70
C SER A 516 -11.52 1.86 -6.70
N LEU A 517 -10.72 2.90 -6.93
CA LEU A 517 -9.27 2.84 -6.94
C LEU A 517 -8.70 3.56 -5.72
N ASN A 518 -7.49 3.17 -5.30
CA ASN A 518 -6.73 3.85 -4.27
C ASN A 518 -5.31 4.13 -4.80
N ASN A 519 -4.81 5.36 -4.67
CA ASN A 519 -3.48 5.71 -5.18
C ASN A 519 -2.34 4.99 -4.44
N ASN A 520 -2.58 4.46 -3.25
CA ASN A 520 -1.59 3.69 -2.49
C ASN A 520 -1.32 2.29 -3.07
N MET A 521 -2.17 1.83 -3.99
CA MET A 521 -1.96 0.61 -4.78
C MET A 521 -0.83 0.77 -5.81
N PHE A 522 -0.41 2.01 -6.08
CA PHE A 522 0.60 2.33 -7.08
C PHE A 522 1.93 2.73 -6.44
N LYS A 523 3.05 2.45 -7.14
CA LYS A 523 4.37 2.96 -6.73
C LYS A 523 4.44 4.49 -6.85
N GLU A 524 3.94 5.03 -7.96
CA GLU A 524 3.78 6.47 -8.15
C GLU A 524 2.34 6.87 -7.79
N LYS A 525 2.18 7.67 -6.72
CA LYS A 525 0.86 8.00 -6.16
C LYS A 525 0.11 9.11 -6.90
N TYR A 526 0.78 9.79 -7.83
CA TYR A 526 0.27 11.01 -8.47
C TYR A 526 0.29 10.90 -9.98
N ILE A 527 -0.64 11.62 -10.59
CA ILE A 527 -0.60 11.95 -12.00
C ILE A 527 0.17 13.26 -12.15
N HIS A 528 1.29 13.25 -12.85
CA HIS A 528 2.15 14.42 -12.94
C HIS A 528 2.84 14.54 -14.29
N PHE A 529 3.32 15.75 -14.56
CA PHE A 529 4.23 16.01 -15.67
C PHE A 529 5.66 16.09 -15.16
N SER A 530 6.62 15.73 -16.01
CA SER A 530 8.04 15.97 -15.78
C SER A 530 8.73 16.38 -17.07
N ILE A 531 9.87 17.05 -16.96
CA ILE A 531 10.65 17.58 -18.06
C ILE A 531 12.09 17.10 -17.94
N LYS A 532 12.71 16.90 -19.10
CA LYS A 532 14.13 16.59 -19.23
C LYS A 532 14.79 17.58 -20.18
N ASN A 533 15.77 18.32 -19.64
CA ASN A 533 16.73 19.09 -20.41
C ASN A 533 17.65 18.17 -21.23
N VAL A 534 18.20 18.71 -22.31
CA VAL A 534 19.19 18.01 -23.17
C VAL A 534 20.44 17.63 -22.37
N ASP A 535 20.83 18.50 -21.43
CA ASP A 535 21.87 18.26 -20.43
C ASP A 535 21.29 18.59 -19.04
N VAL A 536 21.47 17.66 -18.10
CA VAL A 536 20.97 17.75 -16.73
C VAL A 536 21.51 18.96 -15.96
N ASN A 537 22.67 19.47 -16.36
CA ASN A 537 23.33 20.63 -15.77
C ASN A 537 22.90 21.96 -16.41
N LEU A 538 22.13 21.93 -17.51
CA LEU A 538 21.64 23.16 -18.13
C LEU A 538 20.70 23.90 -17.20
N VAL A 539 20.93 25.20 -17.12
CA VAL A 539 20.17 26.15 -16.33
C VAL A 539 19.34 26.99 -17.29
N ASN A 540 18.02 26.88 -17.20
CA ASN A 540 17.12 27.74 -17.96
C ASN A 540 16.98 29.09 -17.25
N ASN A 541 17.04 30.19 -18.01
CA ASN A 541 17.02 31.55 -17.45
C ASN A 541 15.80 31.77 -16.55
N GLN A 542 14.61 31.43 -17.06
CA GLN A 542 13.38 31.63 -16.31
C GLN A 542 12.27 30.64 -16.71
N VAL A 543 11.68 29.98 -15.72
CA VAL A 543 10.52 29.08 -15.89
C VAL A 543 9.45 29.50 -14.91
N TRP A 544 8.22 29.65 -15.38
CA TRP A 544 7.07 30.09 -14.63
C TRP A 544 6.03 28.98 -14.58
N ILE A 545 5.55 28.65 -13.39
CA ILE A 545 4.34 27.88 -13.18
C ILE A 545 3.32 28.87 -12.65
N ASN A 546 2.24 29.10 -13.39
CA ASN A 546 1.30 30.16 -13.07
C ASN A 546 -0.15 29.69 -13.20
N ASN A 547 -1.05 30.29 -12.42
CA ASN A 547 -2.49 30.15 -12.57
C ASN A 547 -3.10 31.53 -12.89
N ARG A 548 -3.40 31.85 -14.16
CA ARG A 548 -4.06 33.14 -14.53
C ARG A 548 -5.40 32.90 -15.21
N ASN A 549 -6.40 33.76 -15.05
CA ASN A 549 -7.65 33.71 -15.84
C ASN A 549 -8.36 32.34 -15.89
N ASN A 550 -8.31 31.57 -14.80
CA ASN A 550 -8.80 30.19 -14.71
C ASN A 550 -7.92 29.10 -15.33
N GLU A 551 -6.75 29.48 -15.81
CA GLU A 551 -5.76 28.72 -16.58
C GLU A 551 -4.59 28.30 -15.71
N SER A 552 -4.31 26.99 -15.59
CA SER A 552 -3.06 26.49 -14.99
C SER A 552 -2.06 26.17 -16.12
N PHE A 553 -0.90 26.81 -16.16
CA PHE A 553 0.07 26.63 -17.26
C PHE A 553 1.52 26.54 -16.81
N PHE A 554 2.31 25.81 -17.60
CA PHE A 554 3.77 25.74 -17.49
C PHE A 554 4.38 26.64 -18.56
N ARG A 555 5.04 27.74 -18.18
CA ARG A 555 5.62 28.68 -19.14
C ARG A 555 7.14 28.68 -19.02
N VAL A 556 7.83 28.55 -20.14
CA VAL A 556 9.26 28.86 -20.22
C VAL A 556 9.34 30.29 -20.72
N ASN A 557 9.86 31.21 -19.91
CA ASN A 557 10.09 32.57 -20.34
C ASN A 557 11.54 32.71 -20.83
N ILE A 558 11.70 33.41 -21.95
CA ILE A 558 13.02 33.69 -22.52
C ILE A 558 13.30 35.16 -22.22
N ASP A 559 13.66 35.43 -20.96
CA ASP A 559 14.07 36.77 -20.52
C ASP A 559 15.22 37.25 -21.39
N ASP A 560 14.92 38.22 -22.24
CA ASP A 560 15.85 39.28 -22.60
C ASP A 560 15.00 40.48 -23.01
N GLU A 561 14.83 41.43 -22.09
CA GLU A 561 14.08 42.68 -22.29
C GLU A 561 14.78 43.62 -23.30
N SER A 562 15.94 43.25 -23.84
CA SER A 562 16.81 44.15 -24.60
C SER A 562 16.84 43.96 -26.14
N SER A 563 16.14 42.98 -26.72
CA SER A 563 16.23 42.74 -28.17
C SER A 563 14.87 42.56 -28.85
N SER A 564 14.36 43.62 -29.47
CA SER A 564 13.06 43.67 -30.16
C SER A 564 12.98 42.89 -31.49
N ASN A 565 13.98 42.08 -31.85
CA ASN A 565 14.06 41.50 -33.21
C ASN A 565 14.63 40.06 -33.33
N PHE A 566 14.75 39.28 -32.25
CA PHE A 566 15.20 37.89 -32.38
C PHE A 566 14.08 36.88 -32.12
N LEU A 567 13.75 36.16 -33.18
CA LEU A 567 13.19 34.81 -33.20
C LEU A 567 13.87 33.94 -32.14
N LYS A 568 13.13 33.49 -31.11
CA LYS A 568 13.66 32.70 -29.99
C LYS A 568 13.09 31.28 -29.98
N THR A 569 13.89 30.34 -29.49
CA THR A 569 13.59 28.90 -29.41
C THR A 569 13.33 28.47 -27.96
N PRO A 570 12.07 28.53 -27.44
CA PRO A 570 11.76 28.23 -26.03
C PRO A 570 12.17 26.82 -25.59
N PHE A 571 12.28 25.90 -26.54
CA PHE A 571 12.63 24.50 -26.28
C PHE A 571 14.09 24.15 -26.50
N GLN A 572 14.97 25.12 -26.81
CA GLN A 572 16.36 24.81 -27.17
C GLN A 572 17.07 23.92 -26.13
N ASN A 573 16.75 24.12 -24.85
CA ASN A 573 17.36 23.42 -23.72
C ASN A 573 16.55 22.20 -23.25
N PHE A 574 15.35 21.99 -23.79
CA PHE A 574 14.46 20.90 -23.39
C PHE A 574 14.48 19.79 -24.45
N ASP A 575 14.70 18.56 -24.01
CA ASP A 575 14.64 17.37 -24.89
C ASP A 575 13.19 16.88 -25.00
N TYR A 576 12.60 16.52 -23.86
CA TYR A 576 11.23 16.05 -23.82
C TYR A 576 10.54 16.32 -22.49
N MET A 577 9.24 16.10 -22.52
CA MET A 577 8.36 16.08 -21.37
C MET A 577 7.66 14.73 -21.27
N THR A 578 7.35 14.29 -20.05
CA THR A 578 6.62 13.04 -19.79
C THR A 578 5.34 13.35 -19.03
N LEU A 579 4.20 12.88 -19.54
CA LEU A 579 2.98 12.69 -18.74
C LEU A 579 3.06 11.32 -18.07
N ASN A 580 2.96 11.28 -16.75
CA ASN A 580 3.01 10.07 -15.96
C ASN A 580 1.67 9.84 -15.24
N LEU A 581 0.95 8.77 -15.61
CA LEU A 581 -0.26 8.32 -14.92
C LEU A 581 0.10 7.17 -13.97
N PHE A 582 0.35 7.49 -12.70
CA PHE A 582 0.65 6.53 -11.62
C PHE A 582 1.83 5.57 -11.88
N GLY A 583 2.73 5.93 -12.79
CA GLY A 583 3.86 5.10 -13.21
C GLY A 583 3.51 4.04 -14.25
N ILE A 584 2.21 3.87 -14.51
CA ILE A 584 1.64 2.79 -15.33
C ILE A 584 1.64 3.19 -16.80
N ILE A 585 1.07 4.36 -17.10
CA ILE A 585 1.07 4.94 -18.44
C ILE A 585 2.02 6.13 -18.41
N LYS A 586 3.05 6.06 -19.26
CA LYS A 586 3.97 7.17 -19.48
C LYS A 586 3.92 7.56 -20.95
N ILE A 587 3.85 8.86 -21.23
CA ILE A 587 3.81 9.39 -22.59
C ILE A 587 4.89 10.45 -22.71
N LYS A 588 5.81 10.28 -23.66
CA LYS A 588 6.83 11.28 -23.95
C LYS A 588 6.41 12.20 -25.08
N LEU A 589 6.64 13.49 -24.90
CA LEU A 589 6.53 14.51 -25.94
C LEU A 589 7.92 15.11 -26.16
N LYS A 590 8.54 14.81 -27.30
CA LYS A 590 9.81 15.40 -27.70
C LYS A 590 9.57 16.78 -28.31
N PHE A 591 10.29 17.77 -27.80
CA PHE A 591 10.12 19.14 -28.24
C PHE A 591 10.84 19.39 -29.56
N ASP A 592 10.27 20.30 -30.36
CA ASP A 592 10.99 20.90 -31.48
C ASP A 592 11.89 22.02 -30.95
N ARG A 593 13.18 21.71 -30.82
CA ARG A 593 14.21 22.65 -30.34
C ARG A 593 14.47 23.80 -31.32
N SER A 594 14.07 23.64 -32.58
CA SER A 594 14.16 24.67 -33.62
C SER A 594 12.87 25.47 -33.77
N TYR A 595 11.87 25.23 -32.92
CA TYR A 595 10.60 25.92 -32.99
C TYR A 595 10.76 27.38 -32.57
N ILE A 596 10.46 28.31 -33.49
CA ILE A 596 10.74 29.74 -33.35
C ILE A 596 9.47 30.54 -33.21
N VAL A 597 9.44 31.48 -32.26
CA VAL A 597 8.23 32.22 -31.92
C VAL A 597 8.46 33.44 -31.02
N ASN A 598 7.49 34.37 -31.03
CA ASN A 598 7.61 35.69 -30.40
C ASN A 598 7.28 35.75 -28.88
N GLU A 599 6.34 34.94 -28.36
CA GLU A 599 6.03 34.83 -26.93
C GLU A 599 5.43 33.45 -26.62
N TRP A 600 6.02 32.69 -25.69
CA TRP A 600 5.60 31.28 -25.47
C TRP A 600 5.16 30.96 -24.07
N SER A 601 4.12 30.13 -24.02
CA SER A 601 3.66 29.37 -22.86
C SER A 601 3.51 27.91 -23.32
N ILE A 602 3.98 26.93 -22.55
CA ILE A 602 3.51 25.55 -22.72
C ILE A 602 2.19 25.51 -21.94
N ILE A 603 1.14 25.98 -22.60
CA ILE A 603 -0.19 25.89 -22.01
C ILE A 603 -0.55 24.42 -22.09
N PHE A 604 -0.68 23.81 -20.91
CA PHE A 604 -1.34 22.53 -20.78
C PHE A 604 -2.80 22.73 -20.46
#